data_AF-A0A949ER76-F1
#
_entry.id   AF-A0A949ER76-F1
#
_cell.length_a   1.000
_cell.length_b   1.000
_cell.length_c   1.000
_cell.angle_alpha   90.00
_cell.angle_beta   90.00
_cell.angle_gamma   90.00
#
_symmetry.space_group_name_H-M   'P 1'
#
loop_
_entity.id
_entity.type
_entity.pdbx_description
1 polymer ?
#
loop_
_entity_poly.entity_id
_entity_poly.type
_entity_poly.pdbx_seq_one_letter_code
_entity_poly.pdbx_strand_id
1 'polypeptide(L)' 'MKIDILLEELDKLNLPKDQYAITSSGSLAIRGIREANDLDIIVTPKVWKELLQ' A
#
# COMPACT_ATOMS: atom_id res chain seq x y z
N MET A 1 1.31 12.54 7.21
CA MET A 1 2.68 11.97 7.07
C MET A 1 3.15 12.18 5.64
N LYS A 2 4.45 12.29 5.34
CA LYS A 2 4.88 12.39 3.93
C LYS A 2 4.63 11.03 3.27
N ILE A 3 3.91 11.02 2.13
CA ILE A 3 3.55 9.78 1.42
C ILE A 3 4.76 8.90 1.12
N ASP A 4 5.93 9.50 0.86
CA ASP A 4 7.20 8.78 0.64
C ASP A 4 7.55 7.83 1.79
N ILE A 5 7.36 8.24 3.05
CA ILE A 5 7.65 7.41 4.23
C ILE A 5 6.72 6.20 4.26
N LEU A 6 5.44 6.39 3.91
CA LEU A 6 4.47 5.30 3.86
C LEU A 6 4.81 4.29 2.75
N LEU A 7 5.27 4.77 1.60
CA LEU A 7 5.71 3.92 0.49
C LEU A 7 6.98 3.13 0.85
N GLU A 8 7.93 3.75 1.55
CA GLU A 8 9.13 3.07 2.07
C GLU A 8 8.77 1.95 3.06
N GLU A 9 7.79 2.15 3.95
CA GLU A 9 7.32 1.09 4.85
C GLU A 9 6.61 -0.04 4.09
N LEU A 10 5.83 0.28 3.06
CA LEU A 10 5.17 -0.73 2.22
C LEU A 10 6.19 -1.57 1.43
N ASP A 11 7.26 -0.95 0.92
CA ASP A 11 8.32 -1.66 0.19
C ASP A 11 9.03 -2.71 1.06
N LYS A 12 9.12 -2.49 2.39
CA LYS A 12 9.70 -3.48 3.33
C LYS A 12 8.89 -4.77 3.43
N LEU A 13 7.60 -4.75 3.10
CA LEU A 13 6.77 -5.95 3.07
C LEU A 13 7.13 -6.88 1.90
N ASN A 14 7.90 -6.39 0.92
CA ASN A 14 8.40 -7.16 -0.22
C ASN A 14 7.29 -7.94 -0.96
N LEU A 15 6.10 -7.34 -1.06
CA LEU A 15 4.95 -7.94 -1.75
C LEU A 15 5.17 -7.91 -3.28
N PRO A 16 4.75 -8.94 -4.03
CA PRO A 16 4.84 -8.92 -5.49
C PRO A 16 4.01 -7.75 -6.05
N LYS A 17 4.63 -6.89 -6.86
CA LYS A 17 4.03 -5.63 -7.36
C LYS A 17 2.78 -5.83 -8.22
N ASP A 18 2.62 -7.00 -8.82
CA ASP A 18 1.46 -7.40 -9.62
C ASP A 18 0.32 -8.00 -8.77
N GLN A 19 0.51 -8.15 -7.45
CA GLN A 19 -0.41 -8.83 -6.55
C GLN A 19 -1.02 -7.91 -5.47
N TYR A 20 -0.76 -6.61 -5.54
CA TYR A 20 -1.43 -5.63 -4.68
C TYR A 20 -1.64 -4.29 -5.38
N ALA A 21 -2.56 -3.48 -4.85
CA ALA A 21 -2.73 -2.08 -5.26
C ALA A 21 -3.00 -1.20 -4.03
N ILE A 22 -2.47 0.03 -4.05
CA ILE A 22 -2.77 1.06 -3.05
C ILE A 22 -4.13 1.67 -3.39
N THR A 23 -5.00 1.76 -2.39
CA THR A 23 -6.39 2.23 -2.52
C THR A 23 -6.66 3.44 -1.62
N SER A 24 -7.92 3.88 -1.55
CA SER A 24 -8.37 4.89 -0.57
C SER A 24 -7.53 6.18 -0.60
N SER A 25 -7.22 6.74 0.56
CA SER A 25 -6.44 7.96 0.79
C SER A 25 -5.05 7.91 0.12
N GLY A 26 -4.37 6.76 0.17
CA GLY A 26 -3.02 6.60 -0.39
C GLY A 26 -2.99 6.85 -1.89
N SER A 27 -4.00 6.38 -2.63
CA SER A 27 -4.09 6.57 -4.08
C SER A 27 -4.21 8.05 -4.49
N LEU A 28 -4.82 8.88 -3.64
CA LEU A 28 -4.97 10.33 -3.80
C LEU A 28 -3.70 11.06 -3.38
N ALA A 29 -3.04 10.62 -2.31
CA ALA A 29 -1.79 11.20 -1.82
C ALA A 29 -0.63 11.03 -2.80
N ILE A 30 -0.51 9.88 -3.44
CA ILE A 30 0.47 9.62 -4.51
C ILE A 30 0.29 10.62 -5.67
N ARG A 31 -0.93 11.10 -5.91
CA ARG A 31 -1.26 12.07 -6.96
C ARG A 31 -1.23 13.52 -6.49
N GLY A 32 -0.81 13.79 -5.26
CA GLY A 32 -0.76 15.14 -4.69
C GLY A 32 -2.14 15.78 -4.47
N ILE A 33 -3.21 14.99 -4.38
CA ILE A 33 -4.59 15.50 -4.24
C ILE A 33 -4.91 15.84 -2.77
N ARG A 34 -4.47 14.99 -1.82
CA ARG A 34 -4.62 15.21 -0.37
C ARG A 34 -3.61 14.38 0.42
N GLU A 35 -3.40 14.68 1.70
CA GLU A 35 -2.54 13.88 2.57
C GLU A 35 -3.14 12.50 2.92
N ALA A 36 -2.26 11.55 3.23
CA ALA A 36 -2.60 10.25 3.81
C ALA A 36 -1.79 10.05 5.12
N ASN A 37 -2.41 9.37 6.08
CA ASN A 37 -1.77 9.05 7.37
C ASN A 37 -1.39 7.57 7.48
N ASP A 38 -1.94 6.75 6.59
CA ASP A 38 -1.80 5.29 6.48
C ASP A 38 -1.93 4.88 5.00
N LEU A 39 -1.77 3.58 4.74
CA LEU A 39 -2.02 2.98 3.44
C LEU A 39 -3.02 1.83 3.56
N ASP A 40 -4.09 1.93 2.79
CA ASP A 40 -4.98 0.81 2.52
C ASP A 40 -4.52 0.11 1.24
N ILE A 41 -4.16 -1.18 1.34
CA ILE A 41 -3.85 -2.01 0.17
C ILE A 41 -4.91 -3.08 -0.03
N ILE A 42 -5.24 -3.34 -1.29
CA ILE A 42 -5.95 -4.56 -1.68
C ILE A 42 -4.93 -5.55 -2.25
N VAL A 43 -5.05 -6.82 -1.88
CA VAL A 43 -4.14 -7.89 -2.29
C VAL A 43 -4.90 -9.03 -2.97
N THR A 44 -4.21 -9.85 -3.75
CA THR A 44 -4.83 -11.06 -4.32
C THR A 44 -5.09 -12.12 -3.24
N PRO A 45 -5.99 -13.09 -3.50
CA PRO A 45 -6.22 -14.20 -2.57
C PRO A 45 -4.97 -15.03 -2.26
N LYS A 46 -3.97 -15.04 -3.15
CA LYS A 46 -2.68 -15.71 -2.92
C LYS A 46 -1.91 -15.00 -1.81
N VAL A 47 -1.65 -13.71 -1.97
CA VAL A 47 -0.93 -12.89 -0.98
C VAL A 47 -1.68 -12.84 0.34
N TRP A 48 -3.02 -12.74 0.31
CA TRP A 48 -3.83 -12.77 1.53
C TRP A 48 -3.60 -14.03 2.37
N LYS A 49 -3.50 -15.20 1.72
CA LYS A 49 -3.23 -16.46 2.42
C LYS A 49 -1.82 -16.52 3.01
N GLU A 50 -0.84 -15.92 2.35
CA GLU A 50 0.55 -15.84 2.84
C GLU A 50 0.65 -14.94 4.09
N LEU A 51 -0.14 -13.88 4.17
CA LEU A 51 -0.15 -12.94 5.32
C LEU A 51 -0.89 -13.46 6.56
N LEU A 52 -1.71 -14.51 6.43
CA LEU A 52 -2.47 -15.11 7.53
C LEU A 52 -1.69 -16.17 8.32
N GLN A 53 -0.47 -16.49 7.89
CA GLN A 53 0.41 -17.49 8.53
C GLN A 53 1.38 -16.81 9.50
#